data_AF-A0A7J0FRG5-F1
#
_entry.id   AF-A0A7J0FRG5-F1
#
_cell.length_a   1.000
_cell.length_b   1.000
_cell.length_c   1.000
_cell.angle_alpha   90.00
_cell.angle_beta   90.00
_cell.angle_gamma   90.00
#
_symmetry.space_group_name_H-M   'P 1'
#
loop_
_entity.id
_entity.type
_entity.pdbx_description
1 polymer ?
#
loop_
_entity_poly.entity_id
_entity_poly.type
_entity_poly.pdbx_seq_one_letter_code
_entity_poly.pdbx_strand_id
1 'polypeptide(L)'
;MLSQLINFLRACFRPRSDQNGQLGSDSGGKQDGLLWYKDTGQHFHGEFSMAVVQANNLLEDQSQVESGCLSTHDSGPFGTFVGVYDGHGGPETSRYVNEYLFQHFKIVGL
;
A
#
# COMPACT_ATOMS: atom_id res chain seq x y z
N MET A 1 -2.30 25.90 -4.25
CA MET A 1 -3.68 25.46 -3.96
C MET A 1 -4.29 24.70 -5.13
N LEU A 2 -4.70 25.36 -6.24
CA LEU A 2 -5.32 24.66 -7.38
C LEU A 2 -4.40 23.62 -8.06
N SER A 3 -3.11 23.93 -8.18
CA SER A 3 -2.11 23.05 -8.80
C SER A 3 -1.87 21.76 -8.02
N GLN A 4 -1.83 21.82 -6.69
CA GLN A 4 -1.70 20.65 -5.82
C GLN A 4 -2.95 19.77 -5.89
N LEU A 5 -4.14 20.38 -5.91
CA LEU A 5 -5.39 19.66 -6.10
C LEU A 5 -5.46 18.97 -7.47
N ILE A 6 -5.02 19.65 -8.53
CA ILE A 6 -4.97 19.07 -9.89
C ILE A 6 -3.96 17.92 -9.97
N ASN A 7 -2.83 18.01 -9.29
CA ASN A 7 -1.85 16.91 -9.22
C ASN A 7 -2.41 15.71 -8.45
N PHE A 8 -3.06 15.95 -7.31
CA PHE A 8 -3.77 14.93 -6.55
C PHE A 8 -4.81 14.21 -7.41
N LEU A 9 -5.69 14.96 -8.07
CA LEU A 9 -6.71 14.40 -8.96
C LEU A 9 -6.07 13.62 -10.13
N ARG A 10 -4.99 14.11 -10.75
CA ARG A 10 -4.31 13.37 -11.82
C ARG A 10 -3.75 12.04 -11.35
N ALA A 11 -3.23 11.98 -10.14
CA ALA A 11 -2.70 10.74 -9.60
C ALA A 11 -3.80 9.76 -9.19
N CYS A 12 -4.94 10.25 -8.68
CA CYS A 12 -6.09 9.41 -8.37
C CYS A 12 -6.84 8.88 -9.61
N PHE A 13 -6.79 9.59 -10.74
CA PHE A 13 -7.66 9.33 -11.90
C PHE A 13 -6.93 8.94 -13.20
N ARG A 14 -5.60 8.78 -13.21
CA ARG A 14 -4.86 8.38 -14.43
C ARG A 14 -4.33 6.95 -14.32
N PRO A 15 -5.02 5.95 -14.91
CA PRO A 15 -4.42 4.63 -15.09
C PRO A 15 -3.33 4.76 -16.16
N ARG A 16 -2.07 4.57 -15.76
CA ARG A 16 -0.95 4.51 -16.72
C ARG A 16 -0.90 3.12 -17.33
N SER A 17 -1.52 2.95 -18.50
CA SER A 17 -1.43 1.74 -19.30
C SER A 17 -0.08 1.65 -20.02
N ASP A 18 1.03 1.50 -19.30
CA ASP A 18 2.28 1.07 -19.94
C ASP A 18 2.42 -0.45 -19.76
N GLN A 19 1.73 -1.18 -20.65
CA GLN A 19 2.09 -2.56 -20.95
C GLN A 19 3.46 -2.54 -21.66
N ASN A 20 4.53 -2.80 -20.92
CA ASN A 20 5.68 -3.51 -21.48
C ASN A 20 6.64 -3.97 -20.38
N GLY A 21 6.62 -5.28 -20.17
CA GLY A 21 7.75 -6.11 -19.73
C GLY A 21 8.53 -5.65 -18.50
N GLN A 22 8.28 -6.31 -17.36
CA GLN A 22 9.28 -7.19 -16.75
C GLN A 22 8.67 -7.95 -15.58
N LEU A 23 8.89 -9.27 -15.61
CA LEU A 23 8.68 -10.22 -14.54
C LEU A 23 9.63 -9.85 -13.38
N GLY A 24 9.22 -8.90 -12.56
CA GLY A 24 9.99 -8.39 -11.44
C GLY A 24 9.03 -7.82 -10.42
N SER A 25 9.09 -8.35 -9.22
CA SER A 25 8.42 -7.84 -8.03
C SER A 25 8.77 -6.36 -7.85
N ASP A 26 7.98 -5.45 -8.43
CA ASP A 26 7.97 -4.03 -8.06
C ASP A 26 7.20 -3.94 -6.73
N SER A 27 7.79 -4.51 -5.69
CA SER A 27 7.21 -4.64 -4.35
C SER A 27 7.24 -3.32 -3.57
N GLY A 28 8.00 -2.33 -4.04
CA GLY A 28 8.04 -0.98 -3.47
C GLY A 28 7.05 -0.04 -4.17
N GLY A 29 6.25 0.70 -3.42
CA GLY A 29 5.38 1.72 -4.01
C GLY A 29 6.16 2.90 -4.59
N LYS A 30 5.51 3.64 -5.47
CA LYS A 30 6.03 4.81 -6.19
C LYS A 30 5.81 6.07 -5.38
N GLN A 31 6.72 7.03 -5.49
CA GLN A 31 6.60 8.34 -4.85
C GLN A 31 6.60 9.47 -5.90
N ASP A 32 5.56 10.30 -5.90
CA ASP A 32 5.43 11.52 -6.71
C ASP A 32 5.13 12.72 -5.79
N GLY A 33 6.17 13.46 -5.42
CA GLY A 33 6.07 14.57 -4.47
C GLY A 33 5.59 14.09 -3.09
N LEU A 34 4.42 14.59 -2.68
CA LEU A 34 3.74 14.25 -1.42
C LEU A 34 2.89 12.98 -1.51
N LEU A 35 2.73 12.42 -2.70
CA LEU A 35 1.96 11.21 -2.93
C LEU A 35 2.91 10.00 -2.94
N TRP A 36 2.60 9.02 -2.11
CA TRP A 36 3.06 7.65 -2.28
C TRP A 36 1.89 6.82 -2.82
N TYR A 37 2.14 5.93 -3.78
CA TYR A 37 1.09 5.11 -4.36
C TYR A 37 1.61 3.81 -4.94
N LYS A 38 0.71 2.84 -5.03
CA LYS A 38 0.88 1.56 -5.71
C LYS A 38 -0.28 1.44 -6.70
N ASP A 39 0.03 1.65 -7.98
CA ASP A 39 -0.95 1.79 -9.07
C ASP A 39 -1.89 0.59 -9.20
N THR A 40 -1.32 -0.61 -9.29
CA THR A 40 -2.08 -1.84 -9.53
C THR A 40 -1.31 -3.05 -9.03
N GLY A 41 -1.83 -3.69 -7.99
CA GLY A 41 -1.45 -5.04 -7.59
C GLY A 41 -2.55 -6.03 -7.92
N GLN A 42 -2.20 -7.30 -8.06
CA GLN A 42 -3.18 -8.37 -8.23
C GLN A 42 -3.48 -9.05 -6.90
N HIS A 43 -4.76 -9.35 -6.68
CA HIS A 43 -5.21 -10.31 -5.69
C HIS A 43 -6.14 -11.34 -6.33
N PHE A 44 -6.52 -12.39 -5.58
CA PHE A 44 -7.21 -13.56 -6.14
C PHE A 44 -8.53 -13.26 -6.90
N HIS A 45 -9.17 -12.10 -6.65
CA HIS A 45 -10.45 -11.72 -7.26
C HIS A 45 -10.41 -10.39 -8.02
N GLY A 46 -9.24 -9.79 -8.27
CA GLY A 46 -9.18 -8.53 -9.01
C GLY A 46 -7.89 -7.74 -8.85
N GLU A 47 -8.01 -6.45 -9.17
CA GLU A 47 -6.92 -5.48 -9.09
C GLU A 47 -7.18 -4.51 -7.94
N PHE A 48 -6.12 -4.11 -7.24
CA PHE A 48 -6.18 -3.10 -6.20
C PHE A 48 -5.18 -1.98 -6.48
N SER A 49 -5.51 -0.78 -6.05
CA SER A 49 -4.59 0.36 -5.97
C SER A 49 -4.55 0.90 -4.55
N MET A 50 -3.46 1.55 -4.18
CA MET A 50 -3.30 2.17 -2.86
C MET A 50 -2.54 3.47 -3.00
N ALA A 51 -2.89 4.47 -2.19
CA ALA A 51 -2.20 5.75 -2.16
C ALA A 51 -2.23 6.34 -0.76
N VAL A 52 -1.15 7.02 -0.40
CA VAL A 52 -1.01 7.83 0.81
C VAL A 52 -0.56 9.21 0.37
N VAL A 53 -1.25 10.25 0.84
CA VAL A 53 -0.89 11.64 0.51
C VAL A 53 -0.52 12.37 1.79
N GLN A 54 0.70 12.88 1.79
CA GLN A 54 1.24 13.64 2.90
C GLN A 54 0.56 15.02 2.98
N ALA A 55 -0.22 15.24 4.05
CA ALA A 55 -0.81 16.53 4.38
C ALA A 55 0.03 17.35 5.38
N ASN A 56 0.79 16.68 6.24
CA ASN A 56 1.64 17.28 7.27
C ASN A 56 3.10 17.45 6.80
N ASN A 57 3.94 18.14 7.58
CA ASN A 57 5.37 18.25 7.29
C ASN A 57 6.11 16.90 7.29
N LEU A 58 5.55 15.91 7.98
CA LEU A 58 6.04 14.55 8.08
C LEU A 58 4.94 13.60 7.62
N LEU A 59 5.29 12.61 6.80
CA LEU A 59 4.36 11.57 6.42
C LEU A 59 4.23 10.57 7.56
N GLU A 60 3.24 10.80 8.42
CA GLU A 60 2.93 9.95 9.57
C GLU A 60 2.07 8.75 9.16
N ASP A 61 1.22 8.89 8.14
CA ASP A 61 0.37 7.81 7.65
C ASP A 61 1.18 6.72 6.95
N GLN A 62 0.78 5.47 7.20
CA GLN A 62 1.36 4.29 6.58
C GLN A 62 0.24 3.40 6.01
N SER A 63 0.57 2.60 5.00
CA SER A 63 -0.41 1.71 4.38
C SER A 63 0.27 0.47 3.81
N GLN A 64 -0.41 -0.66 3.80
CA GLN A 64 0.11 -1.91 3.21
C GLN A 64 -1.00 -2.71 2.55
N VAL A 65 -0.65 -3.46 1.52
CA VAL A 65 -1.51 -4.49 0.94
C VAL A 65 -0.68 -5.74 0.71
N GLU A 66 -1.16 -6.84 1.26
CA GLU A 66 -0.59 -8.17 1.09
C GLU A 66 -1.67 -9.10 0.55
N SER A 67 -1.36 -9.89 -0.46
CA SER A 67 -2.31 -10.84 -1.05
C SER A 67 -1.65 -12.21 -1.20
N GLY A 68 -2.39 -13.26 -0.86
CA GLY A 68 -1.90 -14.64 -0.91
C GLY A 68 -2.24 -15.40 0.36
N CYS A 69 -1.36 -16.32 0.77
CA CYS A 69 -1.56 -17.09 1.99
C CYS A 69 -1.44 -16.18 3.23
N LEU A 70 -2.51 -16.15 4.03
CA LEU A 70 -2.62 -15.35 5.26
C LEU A 70 -2.07 -16.08 6.49
N SER A 71 -1.52 -17.28 6.34
CA SER A 71 -0.85 -18.00 7.42
C SER A 71 0.60 -18.33 7.05
N THR A 72 1.38 -18.74 8.05
CA THR A 72 2.72 -19.29 7.85
C THR A 72 2.70 -20.74 7.35
N HIS A 73 1.55 -21.41 7.40
CA HIS A 73 1.38 -22.79 6.92
C HIS A 73 0.89 -22.82 5.47
N ASP A 74 1.43 -23.75 4.67
CA ASP A 74 1.11 -23.88 3.24
C ASP A 74 -0.38 -24.21 2.97
N SER A 75 -1.12 -24.65 3.99
CA SER A 75 -2.55 -24.94 3.94
C SER A 75 -3.44 -23.84 4.52
N GLY A 76 -2.90 -22.63 4.76
CA GLY A 76 -3.65 -21.49 5.28
C GLY A 76 -4.66 -20.92 4.29
N PRO A 77 -5.62 -20.11 4.77
CA PRO A 77 -6.54 -19.42 3.88
C PRO A 77 -5.81 -18.40 3.03
N PHE A 78 -6.32 -18.24 1.82
CA PHE A 78 -5.87 -17.21 0.90
C PHE A 78 -6.79 -16.00 1.01
N GLY A 79 -6.20 -14.81 0.99
CA GLY A 79 -6.96 -13.59 1.04
C GLY A 79 -6.10 -12.37 0.79
N THR A 80 -6.68 -11.21 1.09
CA THR A 80 -6.03 -9.92 0.93
C THR A 80 -6.10 -9.19 2.25
N PHE A 81 -4.94 -8.86 2.80
CA PHE A 81 -4.79 -8.00 3.96
C PHE A 81 -4.59 -6.56 3.49
N VAL A 82 -5.40 -5.64 4.01
CA VAL A 82 -5.30 -4.21 3.73
C VAL A 82 -5.14 -3.49 5.06
N GLY A 83 -4.02 -2.77 5.22
CA GLY A 83 -3.73 -1.96 6.39
C GLY A 83 -3.68 -0.48 6.02
N VAL A 84 -4.37 0.36 6.80
CA VAL A 84 -4.31 1.83 6.73
C VAL A 84 -4.09 2.32 8.15
N TYR A 85 -3.00 3.05 8.38
CA TYR A 85 -2.54 3.44 9.70
C TYR A 85 -2.36 4.96 9.73
N ASP A 86 -3.25 5.65 10.42
CA ASP A 86 -3.18 7.10 10.69
C ASP A 86 -2.17 7.33 11.82
N GLY A 87 -1.05 7.99 11.49
CA GLY A 87 0.04 8.22 12.43
C GLY A 87 -0.08 9.58 13.11
N HIS A 88 0.31 9.66 14.39
CA HIS A 88 0.32 10.93 15.12
C HIS A 88 1.47 11.03 16.13
N GLY A 89 2.11 12.19 16.19
CA GLY A 89 3.22 12.44 17.10
C GLY A 89 4.55 11.85 16.61
N GLY A 90 4.65 11.63 15.29
CA GLY A 90 5.76 10.95 14.61
C GLY A 90 5.30 9.70 13.83
N PRO A 91 6.03 9.27 12.78
CA PRO A 91 5.70 8.11 11.95
C PRO A 91 6.07 6.77 12.60
N GLU A 92 6.61 6.79 13.81
CA GLU A 92 7.32 5.63 14.36
C GLU A 92 6.35 4.50 14.70
N THR A 93 5.19 4.83 15.28
CA THR A 93 4.18 3.83 15.62
C THR A 93 3.49 3.27 14.38
N SER A 94 3.07 4.13 13.45
CA SER A 94 2.42 3.69 12.21
C SER A 94 3.37 2.86 11.35
N ARG A 95 4.66 3.22 11.28
CA ARG A 95 5.70 2.43 10.58
C ARG A 95 5.91 1.08 11.24
N TYR A 96 6.02 1.03 12.57
CA TYR A 96 6.13 -0.23 13.30
C TYR A 96 4.94 -1.14 13.01
N VAL A 97 3.71 -0.61 13.06
CA VAL A 97 2.51 -1.40 12.73
C VAL A 97 2.56 -1.91 11.28
N ASN A 98 2.95 -1.05 10.34
CA ASN A 98 3.07 -1.41 8.92
C ASN A 98 4.06 -2.56 8.66
N GLU A 99 5.19 -2.56 9.37
CA GLU A 99 6.23 -3.58 9.19
C GLU A 99 5.85 -4.92 9.84
N TYR A 100 5.18 -4.90 11.00
CA TYR A 100 5.06 -6.10 11.83
C TYR A 100 3.65 -6.70 11.92
N LEU A 101 2.58 -5.92 11.73
CA LEU A 101 1.22 -6.39 12.03
C LEU A 101 0.81 -7.61 11.18
N PHE A 102 1.08 -7.57 9.88
CA PHE A 102 0.73 -8.69 9.00
C PHE A 102 1.51 -9.96 9.33
N GLN A 103 2.79 -9.86 9.70
CA GLN A 103 3.58 -11.03 10.11
C GLN A 103 3.00 -11.71 11.36
N HIS A 104 2.52 -10.92 12.32
CA HIS A 104 1.83 -11.46 13.50
C HIS A 104 0.53 -12.18 13.12
N PHE A 105 -0.27 -11.63 12.19
CA PHE A 105 -1.45 -12.32 11.66
C PHE A 105 -1.11 -13.66 11.02
N LYS A 106 -0.01 -13.74 10.26
CA LYS A 106 0.43 -14.99 9.65
C LYS A 106 0.77 -16.07 10.69
N ILE A 107 1.37 -15.68 11.81
CA ILE A 107 1.75 -16.60 12.89
C ILE A 107 0.53 -17.12 13.64
N VAL A 108 -0.44 -16.24 13.93
CA VAL A 108 -1.66 -16.62 14.66
C VAL A 108 -2.56 -17.53 13.81
N GLY A 109 -2.45 -17.46 12.48
CA GLY A 109 -3.20 -18.32 11.58
C GLY A 109 -4.69 -17.96 11.59
N LEU A 110 -5.03 -16.86 10.91
CA LEU A 110 -6.39 -16.69 10.40
C LEU A 110 -6.67 -17.75 9.33
#